data_AF-A0A967B1D8-F1
#
_entry.id   AF-A0A967B1D8-F1
#
_cell.length_a   1.000
_cell.length_b   1.000
_cell.length_c   1.000
_cell.angle_alpha   90.00
_cell.angle_beta   90.00
_cell.angle_gamma   90.00
#
_symmetry.space_group_name_H-M   'P 1'
#
loop_
_entity.id
_entity.type
_entity.pdbx_description
1 polymer ?
#
loop_
_entity_poly.entity_id
_entity_poly.type
_entity_poly.pdbx_seq_one_letter_code
_entity_poly.pdbx_strand_id
1 'polypeptide(L)'
;MPWTYMLRCGDGSYYVGSTRNLEQRLDQHSSGLGSRYTSTRLPVELVWCIEYDNVGDAYCMEKRIQGWSRAKREALIAGDYERLPALSRNHRRDRS
;
A
#
# COMPACT_ATOMS: atom_id res chain seq x y z
N MET A 1 12.77 7.49 -11.47
CA MET A 1 11.45 6.97 -11.84
C MET A 1 10.47 7.14 -10.68
N PRO A 2 9.16 7.29 -10.91
CA PRO A 2 8.13 7.24 -9.87
C PRO A 2 7.89 5.83 -9.32
N TRP A 3 7.53 5.77 -8.05
CA TRP A 3 7.32 4.56 -7.27
C TRP A 3 5.95 4.61 -6.61
N THR A 4 5.30 3.45 -6.52
CA THR A 4 4.14 3.24 -5.64
C THR A 4 4.54 2.24 -4.56
N TYR A 5 4.23 2.55 -3.31
CA TYR A 5 4.64 1.75 -2.16
C TYR A 5 3.49 1.55 -1.18
N MET A 6 3.59 0.46 -0.42
CA MET A 6 2.69 0.12 0.66
C MET A 6 3.47 -0.12 1.94
N LEU A 7 3.09 0.58 3.00
CA LEU A 7 3.63 0.41 4.34
C LEU A 7 2.60 -0.28 5.23
N ARG A 8 3.08 -1.17 6.09
CA ARG A 8 2.31 -1.73 7.19
C ARG A 8 2.67 -0.98 8.46
N CYS A 9 1.69 -0.34 9.09
CA CYS A 9 1.86 0.30 10.39
C CYS A 9 1.76 -0.74 11.51
N GLY A 10 2.30 -0.42 12.70
CA GLY A 10 2.26 -1.29 13.87
C GLY A 10 0.84 -1.70 14.32
N ASP A 11 -0.18 -0.88 14.00
CA ASP A 11 -1.59 -1.22 14.28
C ASP A 11 -2.17 -2.27 13.31
N GLY A 12 -1.42 -2.68 12.28
CA GLY A 12 -1.87 -3.58 11.23
C GLY A 12 -2.67 -2.88 10.12
N SER A 13 -2.73 -1.55 10.12
CA SER A 13 -3.24 -0.76 8.99
C SER A 13 -2.20 -0.69 7.86
N TYR A 14 -2.70 -0.53 6.63
CA TYR A 14 -1.87 -0.37 5.44
C TYR A 14 -1.97 1.07 4.91
N TYR A 15 -0.82 1.72 4.75
CA TYR A 15 -0.68 3.00 4.09
C TYR A 15 -0.19 2.78 2.66
N VAL A 16 -0.76 3.48 1.68
CA VAL A 16 -0.38 3.38 0.27
C VAL A 16 -0.11 4.79 -0.24
N GLY A 17 1.02 4.98 -0.88
CA GLY A 17 1.38 6.25 -1.49
C GLY A 17 2.28 6.08 -2.69
N SER A 18 2.45 7.16 -3.44
CA SER A 18 3.39 7.27 -4.54
C SER A 18 4.45 8.34 -4.24
N THR A 19 5.67 8.14 -4.74
CA THR A 19 6.80 9.07 -4.57
C THR A 19 7.79 8.91 -5.72
N ARG A 20 8.60 9.93 -6.01
CA ARG A 20 9.74 9.80 -6.93
C ARG A 20 11.02 9.32 -6.25
N ASN A 21 11.10 9.51 -4.93
CA ASN A 21 12.24 9.11 -4.10
C ASN A 21 11.73 8.22 -2.99
N LEU A 22 11.78 6.89 -3.20
CA LEU A 22 11.28 5.91 -2.24
C LEU A 22 12.13 5.89 -0.96
N GLU A 23 13.45 5.79 -1.10
CA GLU A 23 14.38 5.71 0.04
C GLU A 23 14.26 6.90 0.99
N GLN A 24 14.30 8.13 0.46
CA GLN A 24 14.12 9.34 1.27
C GLN A 24 12.76 9.36 1.98
N ARG A 25 11.72 8.87 1.32
CA ARG A 25 10.37 8.84 1.88
C ARG A 25 10.24 7.79 2.99
N LEU A 26 10.88 6.64 2.82
CA LEU A 26 10.94 5.58 3.84
C LEU A 26 11.70 6.02 5.08
N ASP A 27 12.83 6.70 4.89
CA ASP A 27 13.60 7.27 5.99
C ASP A 27 12.78 8.30 6.78
N GLN A 28 12.09 9.21 6.08
CA GLN A 28 11.16 10.15 6.70
C GLN A 28 10.06 9.43 7.49
N HIS A 29 9.43 8.41 6.91
CA HIS A 29 8.39 7.63 7.57
C HIS A 29 8.92 6.87 8.80
N SER A 30 10.10 6.28 8.71
CA SER A 30 10.74 5.52 9.80
C SER A 30 11.18 6.44 10.94
N SER A 31 11.66 7.65 10.62
CA SER A 31 12.07 8.68 11.57
C SER A 31 10.90 9.48 12.16
N GLY A 32 9.65 9.14 11.82
CA GLY A 32 8.46 9.87 12.28
C GLY A 32 8.26 11.26 11.66
N LEU A 33 9.08 11.63 10.67
CA LEU A 33 9.01 12.88 9.90
C LEU A 33 8.16 12.76 8.63
N GLY A 34 7.54 11.60 8.40
CA GLY A 34 6.65 11.34 7.28
C GLY A 34 5.27 11.99 7.45
N SER A 35 4.23 11.31 6.97
CA SER A 35 2.86 11.78 7.18
C SER A 35 2.49 11.78 8.68
N ARG A 36 1.68 12.76 9.11
CA ARG A 36 1.08 12.79 10.46
C ARG A 36 0.33 11.49 10.79
N TYR A 37 -0.14 10.78 9.76
CA TYR A 37 -0.81 9.48 9.89
C TYR A 37 0.15 8.34 10.24
N THR A 38 1.36 8.35 9.67
CA THR A 38 2.37 7.30 9.89
C THR A 38 3.26 7.59 11.10
N SER A 39 3.48 8.86 11.44
CA SER A 39 4.30 9.26 12.58
C SER A 39 3.70 8.86 13.94
N THR A 40 2.38 8.69 13.99
CA THR A 40 1.65 8.24 15.19
C THR A 40 1.47 6.72 15.24
N ARG A 41 1.91 5.98 14.21
CA ARG A 41 1.64 4.55 14.02
C ARG A 41 2.90 3.74 13.73
N LEU A 42 4.01 4.17 14.32
CA LEU A 42 5.29 3.48 14.27
C LEU A 42 5.23 2.19 15.12
N PRO A 43 6.00 1.14 14.76
CA PRO A 43 6.89 1.06 13.60
C PRO A 43 6.12 0.93 12.28
N VAL A 44 6.70 1.43 11.19
CA VAL A 44 6.19 1.26 9.82
C VAL A 44 7.15 0.38 9.04
N GLU A 45 6.64 -0.64 8.37
CA GLU A 45 7.43 -1.58 7.58
C GLU A 45 7.03 -1.47 6.10
N LEU A 46 8.02 -1.38 5.22
CA LEU A 46 7.77 -1.49 3.78
C LEU A 46 7.42 -2.94 3.45
N VAL A 47 6.17 -3.18 3.04
CA VAL A 47 5.69 -4.52 2.69
C VAL A 47 5.61 -4.75 1.19
N TRP A 48 5.52 -3.67 0.39
CA TRP A 48 5.46 -3.78 -1.07
C TRP A 48 5.86 -2.47 -1.75
N CYS A 49 6.57 -2.55 -2.88
CA CYS A 49 6.83 -1.41 -3.74
C CYS A 49 6.94 -1.84 -5.21
N ILE A 50 6.69 -0.90 -6.11
CA ILE A 50 6.85 -1.08 -7.56
C ILE A 50 7.34 0.23 -8.19
N GLU A 51 8.22 0.11 -9.18
CA GLU A 51 8.69 1.21 -10.01
C GLU A 51 7.83 1.33 -11.27
N TYR A 52 7.58 2.58 -11.68
CA TYR A 52 6.91 2.91 -12.93
C TYR A 52 7.76 3.90 -13.73
N ASP A 53 7.65 3.86 -15.05
CA ASP A 53 8.32 4.83 -15.91
C ASP A 53 7.63 6.21 -15.84
N ASN A 54 6.30 6.22 -15.70
CA ASN A 54 5.48 7.42 -15.69
C ASN A 54 4.73 7.61 -14.34
N VAL A 55 4.59 8.87 -13.93
CA VAL A 55 3.87 9.25 -12.70
C VAL A 55 2.38 8.93 -12.83
N GLY A 56 1.84 8.97 -14.05
CA GLY A 56 0.45 8.60 -14.32
C GLY A 56 0.16 7.15 -13.91
N ASP A 57 1.03 6.21 -14.27
CA ASP A 57 0.89 4.80 -13.90
C ASP A 57 0.99 4.60 -12.38
N ALA A 58 1.96 5.25 -11.74
CA ALA A 58 2.10 5.22 -10.28
C ALA A 58 0.84 5.72 -9.57
N TYR A 59 0.27 6.83 -10.05
CA TYR A 59 -0.96 7.42 -9.50
C TYR A 59 -2.20 6.53 -9.74
N CYS A 60 -2.34 5.98 -10.95
CA CYS A 60 -3.41 5.03 -11.28
C CYS A 60 -3.35 3.78 -10.39
N MET A 61 -2.17 3.24 -10.16
CA MET A 61 -1.99 2.11 -9.26
C MET A 61 -2.30 2.47 -7.81
N GLU A 62 -1.83 3.62 -7.32
CA GLU A 62 -2.15 4.11 -5.98
C GLU A 62 -3.67 4.15 -5.76
N LYS A 63 -4.41 4.78 -6.68
CA LYS A 63 -5.88 4.86 -6.62
C LYS A 63 -6.54 3.49 -6.66
N ARG A 64 -6.01 2.58 -7.48
CA ARG A 64 -6.52 1.21 -7.58
C ARG A 64 -6.37 0.47 -6.24
N ILE A 65 -5.20 0.52 -5.63
CA ILE A 65 -4.90 -0.15 -4.35
C ILE A 65 -5.62 0.52 -3.16
N GLN A 66 -5.79 1.84 -3.18
CA GLN A 66 -6.59 2.56 -2.16
C GLN A 66 -8.02 2.01 -2.07
N GLY A 67 -8.62 1.58 -3.19
CA GLY A 67 -9.93 0.94 -3.23
C GLY A 67 -9.96 -0.56 -2.90
N TRP A 68 -8.80 -1.20 -2.68
CA TRP A 68 -8.75 -2.64 -2.41
C TRP A 68 -9.09 -2.98 -0.96
N SER A 69 -9.75 -4.13 -0.79
CA SER A 69 -9.93 -4.74 0.53
C SER A 69 -8.59 -5.18 1.11
N ARG A 70 -8.56 -5.34 2.44
CA ARG A 70 -7.38 -5.83 3.16
C ARG A 70 -6.82 -7.13 2.56
N ALA A 71 -7.70 -8.10 2.29
CA ALA A 71 -7.32 -9.39 1.70
C ALA A 71 -6.65 -9.27 0.33
N LYS A 72 -7.10 -8.34 -0.52
CA LYS A 72 -6.45 -8.08 -1.82
C LYS A 72 -5.07 -7.47 -1.67
N ARG A 73 -4.90 -6.56 -0.72
CA ARG A 73 -3.59 -5.96 -0.42
C ARG A 73 -2.64 -7.00 0.14
N GLU A 74 -3.11 -7.89 1.02
CA GLU A 74 -2.31 -9.00 1.56
C GLU A 74 -1.91 -10.00 0.47
N ALA A 75 -2.82 -10.34 -0.45
CA ALA A 75 -2.48 -11.16 -1.61
C ALA A 75 -1.43 -10.47 -2.51
N LEU A 76 -1.52 -9.15 -2.71
CA LEU A 76 -0.51 -8.39 -3.45
C LEU A 76 0.87 -8.44 -2.77
N ILE A 77 0.91 -8.23 -1.46
CA ILE A 77 2.13 -8.30 -0.65
C ILE A 77 2.75 -9.71 -0.72
N ALA A 78 1.92 -10.75 -0.68
CA ALA A 78 2.35 -12.14 -0.75
C ALA A 78 2.78 -12.58 -2.17
N GLY A 79 2.62 -11.73 -3.20
CA GLY A 79 2.86 -12.12 -4.60
C GLY A 79 1.82 -13.10 -5.15
N ASP A 80 0.69 -13.24 -4.47
CA ASP A 80 -0.38 -14.21 -4.71
C ASP A 80 -1.38 -13.64 -5.74
N TYR A 81 -0.87 -13.27 -6.92
CA TYR A 81 -1.63 -12.57 -7.96
C TYR A 81 -2.81 -13.39 -8.49
N GLU A 82 -2.72 -14.72 -8.42
CA GLU A 82 -3.78 -15.64 -8.87
C GLU A 82 -5.04 -15.55 -8.00
N ARG A 83 -4.90 -15.16 -6.73
CA ARG A 83 -6.03 -15.03 -5.79
C ARG A 83 -6.72 -13.67 -5.89
N LEU A 84 -6.10 -12.66 -6.52
CA LEU A 84 -6.69 -11.32 -6.71
C LEU A 84 -8.05 -11.33 -7.43
N PRO A 85 -8.24 -12.06 -8.56
CA PRO A 85 -9.56 -12.17 -9.19
C PRO A 85 -10.57 -12.91 -8.31
N ALA A 86 -10.15 -13.95 -7.59
CA ALA A 86 -11.03 -14.69 -6.67
C ALA A 86 -11.50 -13.80 -5.49
N LEU A 87 -10.60 -12.99 -4.92
CA LEU A 87 -10.88 -12.04 -3.84
C LEU A 87 -11.67 -10.81 -4.31
N SER A 88 -11.87 -10.63 -5.62
CA SER A 88 -12.74 -9.58 -6.19
C SER A 88 -14.23 -9.93 -6.07
N ARG A 89 -14.57 -11.21 -5.94
CA ARG A 89 -15.93 -11.69 -5.71
C ARG A 89 -16.12 -12.04 -4.23
N ASN A 90 -16.37 -11.05 -3.39
CA ASN A 90 -17.33 -11.18 -2.27
C ASN A 90 -17.39 -9.89 -1.45
N HIS A 91 -18.36 -9.05 -1.79
CA HIS A 91 -18.98 -8.16 -0.81
C HIS A 91 -20.50 -8.37 -0.84
N ARG A 92 -20.94 -9.62 -0.63
CA ARG A 92 -22.24 -9.86 0.00
C ARG A 92 -21.93 -10.33 1.41
N ARG A 93 -21.83 -9.37 2.33
CA ARG A 93 -22.01 -9.66 3.75
C ARG A 93 -23.46 -10.10 3.89
N ASP A 94 -23.67 -11.39 4.02
CA ASP A 94 -24.83 -11.92 4.73
C ASP A 94 -24.73 -11.33 6.15
N ARG A 95 -25.68 -10.46 6.51
CA ARG A 95 -25.90 -10.05 7.89
C ARG A 95 -27.17 -10.79 8.31
N SER A 96 -26.99 -11.78 9.19
CA SER A 96 -28.04 -12.39 10.00
C SER A 96 -28.71 -11.38 10.92
#